data_AF-A0AAD7HAC8-F1
#
_entry.id   AF-A0AAD7HAC8-F1
#
_cell.length_a   1.000
_cell.length_b   1.000
_cell.length_c   1.000
_cell.angle_alpha   90.00
_cell.angle_beta   90.00
_cell.angle_gamma   90.00
#
_symmetry.space_group_name_H-M   'P 1'
#
loop_
_entity.id
_entity.type
_entity.pdbx_description
1 polymer ?
#
loop_
_entity_poly.entity_id
_entity_poly.type
_entity_poly.pdbx_seq_one_letter_code
_entity_poly.pdbx_strand_id
1 'polypeptide(L)'
;MPGLRVVDRISRHSRYSPVSSTGEADPHGINEEALEEATQVIQLHAGRVSEDTTLVLPEDPRVHEYRAQWYQSCADLMGPIPLKLPPFREINHEIHLVDEAATYNYHMPRCPEALRPLLHEKIQRYISAGWWEMSPASQAAPLLCLPKKDNGL
;
A
#
# COMPACT_ATOMS: atom_id res chain seq x y z
N MET A 1 1.75 42.65 17.93
CA MET A 1 2.94 42.04 18.56
C MET A 1 2.53 40.69 19.12
N PRO A 2 3.25 39.57 18.90
CA PRO A 2 4.01 39.07 17.73
C PRO A 2 3.33 37.79 17.16
N GLY A 3 3.38 37.47 15.87
CA GLY A 3 4.53 36.79 15.23
C GLY A 3 4.12 35.42 14.66
N LEU A 4 3.06 35.35 13.85
CA LEU A 4 2.79 34.17 13.01
C LEU A 4 3.90 34.09 11.96
N ARG A 5 4.87 33.18 12.18
CA ARG A 5 5.86 32.86 11.16
C ARG A 5 5.12 32.14 10.03
N VAL A 6 4.97 32.84 8.90
CA VAL A 6 4.69 32.19 7.63
C VAL A 6 5.92 31.36 7.32
N VAL A 7 5.81 30.05 7.51
CA VAL A 7 6.85 29.13 7.06
C VAL A 7 6.62 29.00 5.56
N ASP A 8 7.50 29.61 4.77
CA ASP A 8 7.47 29.46 3.32
C ASP A 8 7.42 27.97 2.99
N ARG A 9 6.42 27.55 2.22
CA ARG A 9 6.37 26.20 1.67
C ARG A 9 7.64 26.01 0.86
N ILE A 10 8.58 25.24 1.41
CA ILE A 10 9.86 24.93 0.78
C ILE A 10 9.56 24.41 -0.63
N SER A 11 9.95 25.21 -1.63
CA SER A 11 9.88 24.82 -3.02
C SER A 11 10.78 23.60 -3.21
N ARG A 12 10.22 22.50 -3.71
CA ARG A 12 10.92 21.22 -3.96
C ARG A 12 12.09 21.32 -4.96
N HIS A 13 12.36 22.53 -5.49
CA HIS A 13 13.44 22.80 -6.44
C HIS A 13 14.61 23.59 -5.82
N SER A 14 14.60 23.83 -4.50
CA SER A 14 15.75 24.46 -3.83
C SER A 14 16.88 23.45 -3.66
N ARG A 15 18.09 23.79 -4.13
CA ARG A 15 19.33 23.00 -3.95
C ARG A 15 19.89 23.07 -2.52
N TYR A 16 19.08 23.47 -1.55
CA TYR A 16 19.49 23.53 -0.15
C TYR A 16 19.41 22.14 0.46
N SER A 17 20.54 21.60 0.91
CA SER A 17 20.52 20.49 1.86
C SER A 17 20.09 21.06 3.22
N PRO A 18 19.07 20.49 3.88
CA PRO A 18 18.71 20.89 5.24
C PRO A 18 19.95 20.76 6.14
N VAL A 19 20.19 21.78 6.94
CA VAL A 19 21.27 21.80 7.93
C VAL A 19 20.59 21.81 9.29
N SER A 20 21.05 20.99 10.23
CA SER A 20 20.52 21.00 11.59
C SER A 20 20.73 22.37 12.25
N SER A 21 20.00 22.67 13.31
CA SER A 21 20.23 23.88 14.12
C SER A 21 21.61 23.92 14.78
N THR A 22 22.32 22.79 14.83
CA THR A 22 23.71 22.63 15.28
C THR A 22 24.75 22.78 14.15
N GLY A 23 24.32 22.95 12.89
CA GLY A 23 25.20 23.18 11.75
C GLY A 23 25.74 21.91 11.07
N GLU A 24 25.26 20.72 11.44
CA GLU A 24 25.62 19.46 10.80
C GLU A 24 24.73 19.19 9.57
N ALA A 25 25.31 18.51 8.57
CA ALA A 25 24.58 18.15 7.35
C ALA A 25 23.52 17.08 7.67
N ASP A 26 22.25 17.35 7.34
CA ASP A 26 21.14 16.41 7.48
C ASP A 26 20.75 15.85 6.08
N PRO A 27 21.44 14.80 5.59
CA PRO A 27 21.18 14.23 4.27
C PRO A 27 19.83 13.50 4.18
N HIS A 28 19.18 13.23 5.30
CA HIS A 28 17.94 12.46 5.36
C HIS A 28 16.70 13.30 5.68
N GLY A 29 16.88 14.58 6.06
CA GLY A 29 15.78 15.49 6.35
C GLY A 29 15.03 15.14 7.63
N ILE A 30 15.66 14.40 8.54
CA ILE A 30 15.10 13.95 9.81
C ILE A 30 15.88 14.60 10.93
N ASN A 31 15.77 15.93 11.03
CA ASN A 31 16.35 16.69 12.14
C ASN A 31 15.82 16.14 13.49
N GLU A 32 16.66 16.17 14.52
CA GLU A 32 16.27 15.85 15.90
C GLU A 32 15.05 16.67 16.35
N GLU A 33 14.98 17.94 15.92
CA GLU A 33 13.82 18.83 16.11
C GLU A 33 12.55 18.31 15.43
N ALA A 34 12.65 17.73 14.23
CA ALA A 34 11.50 17.15 13.54
C ALA A 34 11.01 15.87 14.23
N LEU A 35 11.93 15.10 14.84
CA LEU A 35 11.60 13.96 15.67
C LEU A 35 10.94 14.39 16.98
N GLU A 36 11.42 15.47 17.61
CA GLU A 36 10.81 16.06 18.80
C GLU A 36 9.42 16.63 18.50
N GLU A 37 9.24 17.34 17.39
CA GLU A 37 7.93 17.81 16.94
C GLU A 37 6.98 16.65 16.68
N ALA A 38 7.43 15.61 15.97
CA ALA A 38 6.63 14.41 15.74
C ALA A 38 6.26 13.73 17.07
N THR A 39 7.20 13.63 18.00
CA THR A 39 6.99 13.04 19.32
C THR A 39 6.00 13.89 20.14
N GLN A 40 6.13 15.21 20.11
CA GLN A 40 5.25 16.13 20.82
C GLN A 40 3.84 16.13 20.22
N VAL A 41 3.70 16.03 18.90
CA VAL A 41 2.42 15.83 18.21
C VAL A 41 1.81 14.49 18.64
N ILE A 42 2.58 13.42 18.68
CA ILE A 42 2.12 12.10 19.15
C ILE A 42 1.68 12.19 20.62
N GLN A 43 2.44 12.85 21.49
CA GLN A 43 2.10 13.05 22.91
C GLN A 43 0.82 13.90 23.09
N LEU A 44 0.67 14.99 22.34
CA LEU A 44 -0.52 15.85 22.36
C LEU A 44 -1.77 15.13 21.88
N HIS A 45 -1.63 14.23 20.90
CA HIS A 45 -2.73 13.41 20.39
C HIS A 45 -3.00 12.18 21.27
N ALA A 46 -2.00 11.69 22.01
CA ALA A 46 -2.18 10.66 23.04
C ALA A 46 -2.99 11.19 24.23
N GLY A 47 -2.88 12.49 24.56
CA GLY A 47 -3.61 13.12 25.67
C GLY A 47 -5.10 13.44 25.42
N ARG A 48 -5.66 13.12 24.24
CA ARG A 48 -7.10 13.32 23.93
C ARG A 48 -7.91 12.05 23.80
N VAL A 49 -7.28 10.88 23.97
CA VAL A 49 -8.01 9.63 24.15
C VAL A 49 -7.73 9.21 25.59
N SER A 50 -8.70 9.44 26.47
CA SER A 50 -8.70 8.79 27.77
C SER A 50 -8.64 7.28 27.51
N GLU A 51 -7.51 6.66 27.83
CA GLU A 51 -7.22 5.24 27.54
C GLU A 51 -8.23 4.27 28.19
N ASP A 52 -9.06 4.76 29.12
CA ASP A 52 -10.11 3.99 29.80
C ASP A 52 -11.53 4.28 29.32
N THR A 53 -11.73 5.02 28.22
CA THR A 53 -13.00 4.85 27.49
C THR A 53 -12.84 3.65 26.57
N THR A 54 -12.78 2.45 27.16
CA THR A 54 -13.29 1.29 26.43
C THR A 54 -14.72 1.67 26.09
N LEU A 55 -15.00 1.93 24.81
CA LEU A 55 -16.36 1.95 24.32
C LEU A 55 -16.87 0.52 24.49
N VAL A 56 -17.32 0.20 25.71
CA VAL A 56 -18.12 -0.99 25.98
C VAL A 56 -19.43 -0.68 25.28
N LEU A 57 -19.47 -0.97 23.98
CA LEU A 57 -20.73 -1.13 23.28
C LEU A 57 -21.52 -2.12 24.15
N PRO A 58 -22.72 -1.76 24.61
CA PRO A 58 -23.59 -2.72 25.27
C PRO A 58 -23.59 -3.97 24.39
N GLU A 59 -23.22 -5.12 24.96
CA GLU A 59 -23.34 -6.38 24.25
C GLU A 59 -24.83 -6.64 24.05
N ASP A 60 -25.37 -6.05 22.99
CA ASP A 60 -26.73 -6.34 22.55
C ASP A 60 -26.71 -7.81 22.14
N PRO A 61 -27.48 -8.68 22.80
CA PRO A 61 -27.48 -10.12 22.52
C PRO A 61 -27.80 -10.41 21.05
N ARG A 62 -28.43 -9.48 20.34
CA ARG A 62 -28.73 -9.56 18.90
C ARG A 62 -27.52 -9.38 18.01
N VAL A 63 -26.37 -8.90 18.50
CA VAL A 63 -25.13 -8.76 17.70
C VAL A 63 -24.69 -10.10 17.14
N HIS A 64 -24.80 -11.18 17.92
CA HIS A 64 -24.51 -12.52 17.45
C HIS A 64 -25.47 -12.95 16.33
N GLU A 65 -26.75 -12.59 16.45
CA GLU A 65 -27.78 -12.87 15.45
C GLU A 65 -27.54 -12.07 14.16
N TYR A 66 -27.27 -10.77 14.25
CA TYR A 66 -26.97 -9.93 13.10
C TYR A 66 -25.68 -10.36 12.41
N ARG A 67 -24.66 -10.74 13.17
CA ARG A 67 -23.44 -11.30 12.62
C ARG A 67 -23.77 -12.56 11.82
N ALA A 68 -24.49 -13.53 12.40
CA ALA A 68 -24.88 -14.75 11.70
C ALA A 68 -25.68 -14.45 10.42
N GLN A 69 -26.64 -13.52 10.49
CA GLN A 69 -27.44 -13.07 9.36
C GLN A 69 -26.57 -12.46 8.24
N TRP A 70 -25.59 -11.62 8.57
CA TRP A 70 -24.69 -11.02 7.58
C TRP A 70 -23.73 -12.02 6.95
N TYR A 71 -23.18 -12.95 7.74
CA TYR A 71 -22.36 -14.03 7.19
C TYR A 71 -23.17 -14.88 6.23
N GLN A 72 -24.45 -15.13 6.54
CA GLN A 72 -25.33 -15.88 5.67
C GLN A 72 -25.75 -15.09 4.42
N SER A 73 -26.00 -13.78 4.55
CA SER A 73 -26.39 -12.92 3.43
C SER A 73 -25.26 -12.70 2.43
N CYS A 74 -24.01 -12.69 2.90
CA CYS A 74 -22.81 -12.46 2.08
C CYS A 74 -21.98 -13.74 1.91
N ALA A 75 -22.58 -14.92 2.11
CA ALA A 75 -21.87 -16.20 2.06
C ALA A 75 -21.18 -16.45 0.70
N ASP A 76 -21.75 -15.89 -0.37
CA ASP A 76 -21.20 -15.89 -1.73
C ASP A 76 -19.90 -15.07 -1.87
N LEU A 77 -19.73 -14.01 -1.07
CA LEU A 77 -18.54 -13.14 -1.07
C LEU A 77 -17.45 -13.60 -0.11
N MET A 78 -17.82 -14.34 0.93
CA MET A 78 -16.93 -14.75 2.03
C MET A 78 -16.15 -16.05 1.73
N GLY A 79 -16.38 -16.67 0.57
CA GLY A 79 -15.70 -17.88 0.12
C GLY A 79 -14.31 -17.64 -0.51
N PRO A 80 -13.63 -18.72 -0.94
CA PRO A 80 -12.40 -18.58 -1.72
C PRO A 80 -12.68 -17.86 -3.04
N ILE A 81 -11.71 -17.06 -3.51
CA ILE A 81 -11.83 -16.36 -4.79
C ILE A 81 -11.97 -17.41 -5.89
N PRO A 82 -13.08 -17.41 -6.67
CA PRO A 82 -13.26 -18.40 -7.71
C PRO A 82 -12.23 -18.17 -8.82
N LEU A 83 -11.71 -19.25 -9.41
CA LEU A 83 -10.73 -19.23 -10.52
C LEU A 83 -11.40 -18.85 -11.84
N LYS A 84 -12.07 -17.70 -11.89
CA LYS A 84 -12.67 -17.10 -13.07
C LYS A 84 -12.59 -15.59 -12.96
N LEU A 85 -12.60 -14.90 -14.10
CA LEU A 85 -12.79 -13.45 -14.11
C LEU A 85 -14.14 -13.10 -13.46
N PRO A 86 -14.19 -12.09 -12.59
CA PRO A 86 -15.46 -11.52 -12.18
C PRO A 86 -16.16 -10.92 -13.41
N PRO A 87 -17.51 -10.83 -13.41
CA PRO A 87 -18.23 -10.20 -14.50
C PRO A 87 -17.72 -8.77 -14.73
N PHE A 88 -17.44 -8.44 -15.98
CA PHE A 88 -17.00 -7.09 -16.36
C PHE A 88 -18.04 -6.07 -15.90
N ARG A 89 -17.62 -5.20 -14.98
CA ARG A 89 -18.33 -3.96 -14.67
C ARG A 89 -17.77 -2.87 -15.57
N GLU A 90 -18.50 -1.76 -15.69
CA GLU A 90 -18.02 -0.58 -16.40
C GLU A 90 -16.60 -0.22 -15.90
N ILE A 91 -15.63 -0.25 -16.83
CA ILE A 91 -14.21 -0.06 -16.51
C ILE A 91 -14.00 1.44 -16.31
N ASN A 92 -14.09 1.88 -15.06
CA ASN A 92 -13.87 3.29 -14.70
C ASN A 92 -12.39 3.65 -14.48
N HIS A 93 -11.45 2.72 -14.71
CA HIS A 93 -10.02 2.99 -14.50
C HIS A 93 -9.32 3.10 -15.85
N GLU A 94 -8.83 4.30 -16.14
CA GLU A 94 -7.92 4.57 -17.26
C GLU A 94 -6.55 4.93 -16.68
N ILE A 95 -5.49 4.40 -17.29
CA ILE A 95 -4.11 4.73 -16.92
C ILE A 95 -3.61 5.77 -17.93
N HIS A 96 -3.72 7.05 -17.59
CA HIS A 96 -3.17 8.11 -18.44
C HIS A 96 -1.64 8.10 -18.36
N LEU A 97 -0.99 7.94 -19.51
CA LEU A 97 0.47 8.03 -19.62
C LEU A 97 0.88 9.50 -19.67
N VAL A 98 1.97 9.87 -18.98
CA VAL A 98 2.55 11.21 -19.07
C VAL A 98 3.18 11.42 -20.45
N ASP A 99 3.81 10.38 -20.98
CA ASP A 99 4.42 10.34 -22.30
C ASP A 99 4.21 8.92 -22.88
N GLU A 100 3.48 8.83 -23.99
CA GLU A 100 3.18 7.58 -24.68
C GLU A 100 4.41 7.00 -25.40
N ALA A 101 5.40 7.83 -25.71
CA ALA A 101 6.63 7.42 -26.40
C ALA A 101 7.76 7.03 -25.44
N ALA A 102 7.56 7.17 -24.12
CA ALA A 102 8.58 6.87 -23.13
C ALA A 102 8.95 5.38 -23.13
N THR A 103 10.24 5.10 -23.32
CA THR A 103 10.79 3.74 -23.24
C THR A 103 11.74 3.60 -22.06
N TYR A 104 11.45 2.70 -21.13
CA TYR A 104 12.30 2.40 -19.98
C TYR A 104 13.36 1.34 -20.32
N ASN A 105 14.61 1.60 -19.94
CA ASN A 105 15.70 0.63 -19.99
C ASN A 105 15.81 -0.10 -18.65
N TYR A 106 15.74 -1.43 -18.67
CA TYR A 106 15.90 -2.25 -17.46
C TYR A 106 16.77 -3.46 -17.74
N HIS A 107 17.50 -3.91 -16.72
CA HIS A 107 18.17 -5.20 -16.75
C HIS A 107 17.13 -6.30 -16.53
N MET A 108 17.10 -7.32 -17.39
CA MET A 108 16.14 -8.41 -17.28
C MET A 108 16.44 -9.26 -16.03
N PRO A 109 15.54 -9.32 -15.02
CA PRO A 109 15.78 -10.11 -13.83
C PRO A 109 15.75 -11.60 -14.17
N ARG A 110 16.57 -12.38 -13.48
CA ARG A 110 16.52 -13.85 -13.54
C ARG A 110 15.73 -14.38 -12.35
N CYS A 111 14.83 -15.31 -12.61
CA CYS A 111 14.14 -16.04 -11.55
C CYS A 111 15.14 -17.02 -10.89
N PRO A 112 15.28 -17.01 -9.55
CA PRO A 112 16.05 -18.02 -8.84
C PRO A 112 15.52 -19.42 -9.14
N GLU A 113 16.41 -20.40 -9.37
CA GLU A 113 16.02 -21.74 -9.82
C GLU A 113 15.00 -22.41 -8.87
N ALA A 114 15.17 -22.23 -7.56
CA ALA A 114 14.28 -22.75 -6.54
C ALA A 114 12.82 -22.22 -6.63
N LEU A 115 12.61 -21.04 -7.21
CA LEU A 115 11.29 -20.38 -7.31
C LEU A 115 10.65 -20.52 -8.69
N ARG A 116 11.38 -21.01 -9.70
CA ARG A 116 10.85 -21.24 -11.05
C ARG A 116 9.60 -22.12 -11.10
N PRO A 117 9.52 -23.27 -10.39
CA PRO A 117 8.31 -24.09 -10.44
C PRO A 117 7.09 -23.36 -9.86
N LEU A 118 7.26 -22.64 -8.75
CA LEU A 118 6.19 -21.87 -8.11
C LEU A 118 5.70 -20.72 -9.01
N LEU A 119 6.64 -20.03 -9.67
CA LEU A 119 6.30 -18.98 -10.63
C LEU A 119 5.50 -19.57 -11.80
N HIS A 120 5.93 -20.69 -12.36
CA HIS A 120 5.25 -21.34 -13.46
C HIS A 120 3.83 -21.77 -13.09
N GLU A 121 3.65 -22.39 -11.92
CA GLU A 121 2.34 -22.80 -11.41
C GLU A 121 1.40 -21.58 -11.27
N LYS A 122 1.90 -20.47 -10.72
CA LYS A 122 1.13 -19.22 -10.57
C LYS A 122 0.71 -18.64 -11.93
N ILE A 123 1.62 -18.63 -12.90
CA ILE A 123 1.34 -18.18 -14.28
C ILE A 123 0.22 -19.03 -14.89
N GLN A 124 0.36 -20.36 -14.85
CA GLN A 124 -0.64 -21.27 -15.42
C GLN A 124 -2.00 -21.12 -14.74
N ARG A 125 -2.03 -21.01 -13.40
CA ARG A 125 -3.26 -20.76 -12.64
C ARG A 125 -3.95 -19.49 -13.12
N TYR A 126 -3.20 -18.40 -13.29
CA TYR A 126 -3.77 -17.10 -13.65
C TYR A 126 -4.25 -17.06 -15.10
N ILE A 127 -3.52 -17.71 -16.02
CA ILE A 127 -3.96 -17.88 -17.41
C ILE A 127 -5.25 -18.74 -17.45
N SER A 128 -5.29 -19.85 -16.72
CA SER A 128 -6.47 -20.73 -16.69
C SER A 128 -7.71 -20.06 -16.11
N ALA A 129 -7.53 -19.14 -15.15
CA ALA A 129 -8.61 -18.35 -14.56
C ALA A 129 -9.06 -17.18 -15.46
N GLY A 130 -8.35 -16.94 -16.57
CA GLY A 130 -8.56 -15.79 -17.46
C GLY A 130 -8.11 -14.45 -16.86
N TRP A 131 -7.42 -14.44 -15.72
CA TRP A 131 -6.92 -13.21 -15.11
C TRP A 131 -5.76 -12.61 -15.91
N TRP A 132 -4.93 -13.48 -16.50
CA TRP A 132 -3.82 -13.10 -17.37
C TRP A 132 -4.06 -13.62 -18.78
N GLU A 133 -3.68 -12.81 -19.76
CA GLU A 133 -3.67 -13.15 -21.17
C GLU A 133 -2.27 -12.93 -21.74
N MET A 134 -1.84 -13.81 -22.63
CA MET A 134 -0.57 -13.64 -23.34
C MET A 134 -0.74 -12.55 -24.39
N SER A 135 -0.06 -11.43 -24.20
CA SER A 135 -0.14 -10.28 -25.11
C SER A 135 1.26 -9.80 -25.52
N PRO A 136 1.50 -9.49 -26.80
CA PRO A 136 2.73 -8.83 -27.23
C PRO A 136 2.73 -7.38 -26.73
N ALA A 137 3.77 -7.00 -25.97
CA ALA A 137 3.95 -5.64 -25.50
C ALA A 137 5.34 -5.12 -25.92
N SER A 138 5.42 -3.82 -26.24
CA SER A 138 6.69 -3.15 -26.52
C SER A 138 7.59 -3.11 -25.29
N GLN A 139 6.99 -2.98 -24.10
CA GLN A 139 7.65 -2.99 -22.80
C GLN A 139 6.83 -3.78 -21.77
N ALA A 140 7.51 -4.39 -20.80
CA ALA A 140 6.87 -5.08 -19.69
C ALA A 140 7.63 -4.84 -18.39
N ALA A 141 6.88 -4.62 -17.30
CA ALA A 141 7.50 -4.50 -15.98
C ALA A 141 8.11 -5.84 -15.54
N PRO A 142 9.35 -5.84 -15.00
CA PRO A 142 9.97 -7.06 -14.49
C PRO A 142 9.18 -7.65 -13.31
N LEU A 143 9.05 -8.98 -13.28
CA LEU A 143 8.45 -9.71 -12.15
C LEU A 143 9.50 -10.10 -11.11
N LEU A 144 9.18 -9.88 -9.83
CA LEU A 144 9.99 -10.29 -8.69
C LEU A 144 9.31 -11.43 -7.93
N CYS A 145 10.01 -12.54 -7.74
CA CYS A 145 9.50 -13.68 -6.96
C CYS A 145 9.82 -13.47 -5.48
N LEU A 146 8.79 -13.17 -4.68
CA LEU A 146 8.91 -12.97 -3.24
C LEU A 146 8.24 -14.13 -2.48
N PRO A 147 8.99 -14.94 -1.72
CA PRO A 147 8.38 -15.92 -0.83
C PRO A 147 7.69 -15.19 0.33
N LYS A 148 6.44 -15.54 0.61
CA LYS A 148 5.72 -15.03 1.77
C LYS A 148 6.29 -15.70 3.03
N LYS A 149 6.51 -14.92 4.09
CA LYS A 149 6.82 -15.45 5.42
C LYS A 149 5.52 -16.13 5.93
N ASP A 150 5.60 -17.42 6.19
CA ASP A 150 4.53 -18.36 6.61
C ASP A 150 3.81 -19.09 5.45
N ASN A 151 3.80 -20.44 5.56
CA ASN A 151 3.47 -21.50 4.59
C ASN A 151 2.08 -21.41 3.90
N GLY A 152 1.80 -20.33 3.18
CA GLY A 152 0.60 -20.19 2.35
C GLY A 152 0.84 -20.60 0.91
N LEU A 153 0.63 -21.89 0.62
CA LEU A 153 0.10 -22.35 -0.68
C LEU A 153 -1.32 -21.81 -0.89
#